data_AF-A0AAU8DR62-F1
#
_entry.id   AF-A0AAU8DR62-F1
#
_cell.length_a   1.000
_cell.length_b   1.000
_cell.length_c   1.000
_cell.angle_alpha   90.00
_cell.angle_beta   90.00
_cell.angle_gamma   90.00
#
_symmetry.space_group_name_H-M   'P 1'
#
loop_
_entity.id
_entity.type
_entity.pdbx_description
1 polymer ?
#
loop_
_entity_poly.entity_id
_entity_poly.type
_entity_poly.pdbx_seq_one_letter_code
_entity_poly.pdbx_strand_id
1 'polypeptide(L)' 'MRALHAVHRPTQLNYLIFGNKVPHLHTYVLPRYLDDSSPGMPLDPFIERPVDPADFEDQIARLRAVVGARNGSTT' A
#
# COMPACT_ATOMS: atom_id res chain seq x y z
N MET A 1 -0.02 -8.98 2.51
CA MET A 1 1.44 -9.17 2.46
C MET A 1 1.94 -9.50 1.05
N ARG A 2 1.75 -10.72 0.52
CA ARG A 2 2.35 -11.17 -0.77
C ARG A 2 2.01 -10.29 -1.99
N ALA A 3 0.77 -9.83 -2.13
CA ALA A 3 0.35 -9.03 -3.28
C ALA A 3 1.12 -7.70 -3.38
N LEU A 4 1.27 -6.99 -2.26
CA LEU A 4 2.05 -5.76 -2.22
C LEU A 4 3.53 -6.01 -2.54
N HIS A 5 4.13 -7.09 -2.02
CA HIS A 5 5.50 -7.45 -2.40
C HIS A 5 5.64 -7.79 -3.90
N ALA A 6 4.65 -8.47 -4.49
CA ALA A 6 4.67 -8.82 -5.91
C ALA A 6 4.55 -7.59 -6.82
N VAL A 7 3.70 -6.63 -6.47
CA VAL A 7 3.43 -5.45 -7.30
C VAL A 7 4.45 -4.34 -7.07
N HIS A 8 4.78 -4.07 -5.80
CA HIS A 8 5.52 -2.87 -5.40
C HIS A 8 6.97 -3.15 -4.98
N ARG A 9 7.31 -4.40 -4.63
CA ARG A 9 8.67 -4.80 -4.19
C ARG A 9 9.27 -3.84 -3.14
N PRO A 10 8.56 -3.54 -2.04
CA PRO A 10 9.06 -2.60 -1.05
C PRO A 10 10.22 -3.19 -0.25
N THR A 11 11.03 -2.31 0.33
CA THR A 11 12.06 -2.68 1.30
C THR A 11 11.45 -3.20 2.59
N GLN A 12 10.33 -2.61 3.04
CA GLN A 12 9.56 -3.05 4.20
C GLN A 12 8.07 -2.68 4.09
N LEU A 13 7.25 -3.23 4.98
CA LEU A 13 5.84 -2.86 5.13
C LEU A 13 5.59 -2.28 6.52
N ASN A 14 4.99 -1.09 6.58
CA ASN A 14 4.45 -0.55 7.81
C ASN A 14 2.97 -0.90 7.94
N TYR A 15 2.56 -1.32 9.14
CA TYR A 15 1.17 -1.56 9.51
C TYR A 15 0.77 -0.56 10.58
N LEU A 16 -0.29 0.20 10.34
CA LEU A 16 -0.78 1.19 11.30
C LEU A 16 -2.28 1.02 11.53
N ILE A 17 -2.70 1.14 12.79
CA ILE A 17 -4.10 1.21 13.17
C ILE A 17 -4.25 2.50 13.96
N PHE A 18 -5.03 3.43 13.40
CA PHE A 18 -5.39 4.69 14.03
C PHE A 18 -6.90 4.72 14.24
N GLY A 19 -7.41 5.84 14.76
CA GLY A 19 -8.84 6.07 14.91
C GLY A 19 -9.21 7.49 15.30
N ASN A 20 -8.25 8.43 15.24
CA ASN A 20 -8.41 9.76 15.85
C ASN A 20 -9.39 10.65 15.07
N LYS A 21 -9.40 10.56 13.74
CA LYS A 21 -10.30 11.36 12.88
C LYS A 21 -11.48 10.55 12.35
N VAL A 22 -11.28 9.27 12.08
CA VAL A 22 -12.26 8.41 11.43
C VAL A 22 -12.48 7.18 12.33
N PRO A 23 -13.67 7.05 12.96
CA PRO A 23 -13.86 6.10 14.05
C PRO A 23 -14.15 4.67 13.59
N HIS A 24 -14.35 4.43 12.28
CA HIS A 24 -14.47 3.06 11.78
C HIS A 24 -13.11 2.36 11.86
N LEU A 25 -13.10 1.09 12.28
CA LEU A 25 -11.86 0.31 12.29
C LEU A 25 -11.30 0.19 10.87
N HIS A 26 -10.09 0.68 10.68
CA HIS A 26 -9.34 0.55 9.44
C HIS A 26 -7.86 0.37 9.76
N THR A 27 -7.11 -0.15 8.79
CA THR A 27 -5.65 -0.27 8.89
C THR A 27 -4.99 0.26 7.63
N TYR A 28 -3.82 0.86 7.81
CA TYR A 28 -2.93 1.25 6.72
C TYR A 28 -1.90 0.13 6.52
N VAL A 29 -1.74 -0.30 5.28
CA VAL A 29 -0.67 -1.23 4.87
C VAL A 29 0.22 -0.51 3.86
N LEU A 30 1.38 -0.04 4.31
CA LEU A 30 2.20 0.92 3.57
C LEU A 30 3.51 0.30 3.06
N PRO A 31 3.69 0.13 1.74
CA PRO A 31 4.98 -0.12 1.11
C PRO A 31 5.97 1.03 1.36
N ARG A 32 7.18 0.71 1.84
CA ARG A 32 8.25 1.69 2.13
C ARG A 32 9.51 1.39 1.32
N TYR A 33 10.27 2.45 1.01
CA TYR A 33 11.47 2.38 0.20
C TYR A 33 12.61 3.16 0.84
N LEU A 34 13.86 2.87 0.46
CA LEU A 34 15.03 3.56 1.00
C LEU A 34 15.14 5.01 0.53
N ASP A 35 14.46 5.34 -0.57
CA ASP A 35 14.40 6.64 -1.22
C ASP A 35 13.04 7.34 -1.03
N ASP A 36 12.20 6.84 -0.12
CA ASP A 36 10.98 7.57 0.24
C ASP A 36 11.29 8.83 1.07
N SER A 37 10.29 9.67 1.33
CA SER A 37 10.47 10.96 1.99
C SER A 37 10.90 10.86 3.46
N SER A 38 10.86 9.68 4.07
CA SER A 38 11.17 9.50 5.49
C SER A 38 11.83 8.14 5.78
N PRO A 39 12.98 7.80 5.16
CA PRO A 39 13.60 6.49 5.32
C PRO A 39 13.98 6.25 6.79
N GLY A 40 13.64 5.08 7.32
CA GLY A 40 13.89 4.74 8.74
C GLY A 40 13.01 5.46 9.76
N MET A 41 12.13 6.36 9.33
CA MET A 41 11.21 7.12 10.19
C MET A 41 9.74 6.82 9.83
N PRO A 42 8.78 7.11 10.73
CA PRO A 42 7.37 7.16 10.36
C PRO A 42 7.16 8.12 9.18
N LEU A 43 6.26 7.75 8.25
CA LEU A 43 5.86 8.68 7.19
C LEU A 43 5.10 9.86 7.78
N ASP A 44 5.40 11.07 7.30
CA ASP A 44 4.57 12.23 7.58
C ASP A 44 3.21 12.07 6.86
N PRO A 45 2.09 11.96 7.60
CA PRO A 45 0.77 11.75 7.00
C PRO A 45 0.22 13.00 6.31
N PHE A 46 0.91 14.14 6.37
CA PHE A 46 0.46 15.41 5.79
C PHE A 46 1.16 15.75 4.47
N ILE A 47 2.08 14.91 4.01
CA ILE A 47 2.74 15.08 2.71
C ILE A 47 1.96 14.28 1.66
N GLU A 48 1.11 14.98 0.91
CA GLU A 48 0.49 14.43 -0.28
C GLU A 48 1.43 14.60 -1.48
N ARG A 49 1.66 13.51 -2.20
CA ARG A 49 2.35 13.55 -3.48
C ARG A 49 1.34 13.23 -4.59
N PRO A 50 1.18 14.10 -5.59
CA PRO A 50 0.35 13.79 -6.75
C PRO A 50 0.83 12.49 -7.39
N VAL A 51 -0.11 11.61 -7.71
CA VAL A 51 0.15 10.41 -8.50
C VAL A 51 -0.43 10.66 -9.89
N ASP A 52 0.33 10.29 -10.92
CA ASP A 52 -0.19 10.33 -12.29
C ASP A 52 -1.42 9.40 -12.39
N PRO A 53 -2.56 9.85 -12.94
CA PRO A 53 -3.76 9.03 -13.03
C PRO A 53 -3.55 7.70 -13.76
N ALA A 54 -2.72 7.66 -14.79
CA ALA A 54 -2.44 6.43 -15.52
C ALA A 54 -1.63 5.44 -14.67
N ASP A 55 -0.62 5.94 -13.93
CA ASP A 55 0.14 5.13 -12.99
C ASP A 55 -0.74 4.59 -11.85
N PHE A 56 -1.70 5.38 -11.40
CA PHE A 56 -2.66 4.97 -10.37
C PHE A 56 -3.55 3.83 -10.86
N GLU A 57 -4.11 3.95 -12.07
CA GLU A 57 -4.96 2.92 -12.67
C GLU A 57 -4.19 1.62 -12.96
N ASP A 58 -2.94 1.70 -13.45
CA ASP A 58 -2.08 0.52 -13.64
C ASP A 58 -1.83 -0.21 -12.31
N GLN A 59 -1.51 0.53 -11.25
CA GLN A 59 -1.29 -0.04 -9.92
C GLN A 59 -2.55 -0.75 -9.40
N ILE A 60 -3.73 -0.17 -9.59
CA ILE A 60 -5.01 -0.81 -9.24
C ILE A 60 -5.20 -2.11 -10.01
N ALA A 61 -5.00 -2.09 -11.34
CA ALA A 61 -5.18 -3.26 -12.19
C ALA A 61 -4.26 -4.41 -11.77
N ARG A 62 -2.97 -4.12 -11.54
CA ARG A 62 -1.98 -5.10 -11.09
C ARG A 62 -2.30 -5.68 -9.72
N LEU A 63 -2.72 -4.84 -8.77
CA LEU A 63 -3.12 -5.30 -7.44
C LEU A 63 -4.37 -6.19 -7.49
N ARG A 64 -5.39 -5.81 -8.26
CA ARG A 64 -6.62 -6.60 -8.44
C ARG A 64 -6.32 -7.95 -9.07
N ALA A 65 -5.46 -8.02 -10.08
CA ALA A 65 -5.07 -9.28 -10.70
C ALA A 65 -4.45 -10.25 -9.70
N VAL A 66 -3.51 -9.78 -8.88
CA VAL A 66 -2.80 -10.62 -7.90
C VAL A 66 -3.70 -11.03 -6.73
N VAL A 67 -4.59 -10.15 -6.25
CA VAL A 67 -5.53 -10.48 -5.17
C VAL A 67 -6.64 -11.41 -5.68
N GLY A 68 -7.22 -11.10 -6.84
CA GLY A 68 -8.29 -11.88 -7.47
C GLY A 68 -7.88 -13.30 -7.82
N ALA A 69 -6.68 -13.50 -8.38
CA ALA A 69 -6.14 -14.81 -8.70
C ALA A 69 -6.03 -15.74 -7.47
N ARG A 70 -5.85 -15.17 -6.27
CA ARG A 70 -5.76 -15.96 -5.03
C ARG A 70 -7.13 -16.33 -4.46
N ASN A 71 -8.13 -15.48 -4.65
CA ASN A 71 -9.49 -15.75 -4.19
C ASN A 71 -10.23 -16.75 -5.10
N GLY A 72 -9.75 -16.96 -6.33
CA GLY A 72 -10.24 -18.00 -7.25
C GLY A 72 -9.55 -19.37 -7.09
N SER A 73 -8.57 -19.49 -6.19
CA SER A 73 -7.82 -20.73 -5.96
C SER A 73 -8.37 -21.48 -4.74
N THR A 74 -9.64 -21.88 -4.80
CA THR A 74 -10.23 -22.83 -3.86
C THR A 74 -10.41 -24.14 -4.62
N THR A 75 -9.42 -25.03 -4.51
CA THR A 75 -9.51 -26.45 -4.88
C THR A 75 -8.96 -27.26 -3.73
#